data_AF-A0A3Q3NEL7-F1
#
_entry.id   AF-A0A3Q3NEL7-F1
#
_cell.length_a   1.000
_cell.length_b   1.000
_cell.length_c   1.000
_cell.angle_alpha   90.00
_cell.angle_beta   90.00
_cell.angle_gamma   90.00
#
_symmetry.space_group_name_H-M   'P 1'
#
loop_
_entity.id
_entity.type
_entity.pdbx_description
1 polymer ?
#
loop_
_entity_poly.entity_id
_entity_poly.type
_entity_poly.pdbx_seq_one_letter_code
_entity_poly.pdbx_strand_id
1 'polypeptide(L)'
;MVHGSGLILNIFYVLFLAEKSCPAGWTMFRCSCYLLSTQAGSWDKGRQDCRDREAELVTIDSYEEQVFVSALNKKDTWLGLNDIETEGTWKWADGTALTVKYWIMNQPDNGNGDPQYGEEDYCAHIRTGKKTEENWNDRSCDASLRWICEKMA
;
A
#
# COMPACT_ATOMS: atom_id res chain seq x y z
N MET A 1 -46.64 44.34 -0.52
CA MET A 1 -46.08 43.86 -1.80
C MET A 1 -44.61 43.52 -1.52
N VAL A 2 -44.32 42.24 -1.30
CA VAL A 2 -42.96 41.76 -0.95
C VAL A 2 -42.21 41.54 -2.26
N HIS A 3 -41.04 42.15 -2.42
CA HIS A 3 -40.06 41.75 -3.42
C HIS A 3 -38.72 41.61 -2.72
N GLY A 4 -38.30 40.36 -2.55
CA GLY A 4 -36.99 40.00 -2.02
C GLY A 4 -35.90 40.24 -3.07
N SER A 5 -34.81 40.84 -2.64
CA SER A 5 -33.53 40.82 -3.35
C SER A 5 -32.72 39.65 -2.80
N GLY A 6 -32.58 38.62 -3.64
CA GLY A 6 -31.95 37.36 -3.32
C GLY A 6 -30.49 37.50 -2.88
N LEU A 7 -30.11 36.61 -1.96
CA LEU A 7 -28.73 36.24 -1.71
C LEU A 7 -28.11 35.76 -3.03
N ILE A 8 -27.29 36.59 -3.67
CA ILE A 8 -26.32 36.10 -4.64
C ILE A 8 -25.24 35.39 -3.83
N LEU A 9 -25.50 34.15 -3.45
CA LEU A 9 -24.45 33.26 -2.98
C LEU A 9 -23.50 33.06 -4.17
N ASN A 10 -22.26 33.50 -4.01
CA ASN A 10 -21.20 33.40 -5.00
C ASN A 10 -21.09 31.96 -5.53
N ILE A 11 -21.58 31.73 -6.76
CA ILE A 11 -21.44 30.44 -7.48
C ILE A 11 -19.96 30.06 -7.66
N PHE A 12 -19.03 31.00 -7.47
CA PHE A 12 -17.59 30.76 -7.44
C PHE A 12 -17.07 30.07 -6.16
N TYR A 13 -17.85 29.99 -5.07
CA TYR A 13 -17.45 29.29 -3.83
C TYR A 13 -17.98 27.84 -3.76
N VAL A 14 -18.83 27.44 -4.71
CA VAL A 14 -19.39 26.07 -4.81
C VAL A 14 -18.68 25.26 -5.90
N LEU A 15 -17.55 25.76 -6.41
CA LEU A 15 -16.67 25.00 -7.30
C LEU A 15 -15.95 23.91 -6.50
N PHE A 16 -16.60 22.75 -6.46
CA PHE A 16 -16.02 21.42 -6.28
C PHE A 16 -15.32 21.16 -4.94
N LEU A 17 -16.10 21.03 -3.87
CA LEU A 17 -15.80 19.94 -2.92
C LEU A 17 -16.27 18.65 -3.60
N ALA A 18 -15.48 18.10 -4.53
CA ALA A 18 -15.67 16.69 -4.87
C ALA A 18 -15.49 15.91 -3.57
N GLU A 19 -16.55 15.24 -3.12
CA GLU A 19 -16.40 14.27 -2.05
C GLU A 19 -15.37 13.24 -2.52
N LYS A 20 -14.24 13.18 -1.82
CA LYS A 20 -13.26 12.12 -2.03
C LYS A 20 -14.01 10.81 -1.91
N SER A 21 -13.97 9.98 -2.95
CA SER A 21 -14.70 8.72 -2.98
C SER A 21 -13.84 7.67 -3.65
N CYS A 22 -13.97 6.43 -3.17
CA CYS A 22 -13.25 5.32 -3.74
C CYS A 22 -14.10 4.57 -4.76
N PRO A 23 -13.49 3.97 -5.81
CA PRO A 23 -14.22 3.10 -6.72
C PRO A 23 -14.87 1.94 -5.98
N ALA A 24 -15.92 1.35 -6.57
CA ALA A 24 -16.59 0.20 -5.97
C ALA A 24 -15.59 -0.94 -5.66
N GLY A 25 -15.65 -1.47 -4.44
CA GLY A 25 -14.76 -2.53 -3.95
C GLY A 25 -13.45 -2.04 -3.33
N TRP A 26 -13.17 -0.73 -3.39
CA TRP A 26 -12.02 -0.11 -2.71
C TRP A 26 -12.45 0.48 -1.36
N THR A 27 -11.55 0.42 -0.39
CA THR A 27 -11.76 0.98 0.96
C THR A 27 -11.04 2.31 1.06
N MET A 28 -11.73 3.36 1.52
CA MET A 28 -11.11 4.64 1.80
C MET A 28 -10.40 4.64 3.14
N PHE A 29 -9.18 5.17 3.16
CA PHE A 29 -8.51 5.59 4.39
C PHE A 29 -7.80 6.91 4.13
N ARG A 30 -8.16 7.94 4.90
CA ARG A 30 -7.70 9.33 4.70
C ARG A 30 -7.94 9.81 3.26
N CYS A 31 -6.87 10.00 2.49
CA CYS A 31 -6.90 10.54 1.14
C CYS A 31 -6.57 9.50 0.06
N SER A 32 -6.51 8.21 0.43
CA SER A 32 -6.19 7.11 -0.46
C SER A 32 -7.29 6.05 -0.46
N CYS A 33 -7.32 5.28 -1.54
CA CYS A 33 -8.19 4.15 -1.78
C CYS A 33 -7.35 2.89 -1.86
N TYR A 34 -7.79 1.83 -1.17
CA TYR A 34 -7.06 0.58 -1.06
C TYR A 34 -7.89 -0.60 -1.54
N LEU A 35 -7.27 -1.51 -2.29
CA LEU A 35 -7.91 -2.75 -2.78
C LEU A 35 -7.07 -3.96 -2.42
N LEU A 36 -7.62 -4.85 -1.59
CA LEU A 36 -7.03 -6.16 -1.34
C LEU A 36 -7.37 -7.12 -2.50
N SER A 37 -6.36 -7.66 -3.15
CA SER A 37 -6.50 -8.60 -4.28
C SER A 37 -7.30 -9.84 -3.88
N THR A 38 -8.11 -10.42 -4.76
CA THR A 38 -8.77 -11.73 -4.51
C THR A 38 -7.85 -12.90 -4.87
N GLN A 39 -6.81 -12.66 -5.66
CA GLN A 39 -5.83 -13.63 -6.13
C GLN A 39 -4.54 -13.55 -5.31
N ALA A 40 -3.72 -14.60 -5.40
CA ALA A 40 -2.34 -14.61 -4.94
C ALA A 40 -1.37 -14.84 -6.11
N GLY A 41 -0.13 -14.40 -5.95
CA GLY A 41 0.90 -14.47 -6.97
C GLY A 41 2.17 -13.71 -6.57
N SER A 42 3.11 -13.62 -7.51
CA SER A 42 4.36 -12.89 -7.32
C SER A 42 4.14 -11.40 -7.09
N TRP A 43 5.16 -10.74 -6.56
CA TRP A 43 5.19 -9.30 -6.35
C TRP A 43 4.94 -8.54 -7.67
N ASP A 44 5.63 -8.92 -8.75
CA ASP A 44 5.43 -8.30 -10.07
C ASP A 44 4.02 -8.49 -10.63
N LYS A 45 3.41 -9.67 -10.41
CA LYS A 45 2.01 -9.89 -10.79
C LYS A 45 1.08 -8.96 -10.03
N GLY A 46 1.32 -8.78 -8.73
CA GLY A 46 0.56 -7.88 -7.89
C GLY A 46 0.71 -6.43 -8.33
N ARG A 47 1.94 -6.00 -8.60
CA ARG A 47 2.25 -4.67 -9.13
C ARG A 47 1.56 -4.39 -10.45
N GLN A 48 1.59 -5.35 -11.37
CA GLN A 48 0.91 -5.21 -12.66
C GLN A 48 -0.60 -5.09 -12.48
N ASP A 49 -1.23 -5.91 -11.64
CA ASP A 49 -2.68 -5.80 -11.34
C ASP A 49 -3.05 -4.44 -10.73
N CYS A 50 -2.19 -3.86 -9.88
CA CYS A 50 -2.41 -2.51 -9.37
C CYS A 50 -2.28 -1.44 -10.46
N ARG A 51 -1.26 -1.53 -11.31
CA ARG A 51 -1.03 -0.58 -12.42
C ARG A 51 -2.15 -0.62 -13.45
N ASP A 52 -2.68 -1.80 -13.76
CA ASP A 52 -3.84 -1.98 -14.63
C ASP A 52 -5.11 -1.30 -14.07
N ARG A 53 -5.11 -0.92 -12.78
CA ARG A 53 -6.20 -0.22 -12.07
C ARG A 53 -5.88 1.25 -11.77
N GLU A 54 -4.83 1.79 -12.42
CA GLU A 54 -4.31 3.14 -12.19
C GLU A 54 -3.91 3.36 -10.72
N ALA A 55 -3.29 2.34 -10.13
CA ALA A 55 -2.80 2.30 -8.76
C ALA A 55 -1.36 1.78 -8.72
N GLU A 56 -0.77 1.72 -7.54
CA GLU A 56 0.50 1.04 -7.29
C GLU A 56 0.31 0.05 -6.13
N LEU A 57 1.25 -0.87 -5.92
CA LEU A 57 1.29 -1.62 -4.66
C LEU A 57 1.38 -0.65 -3.48
N VAL A 58 0.70 -0.99 -2.38
CA VAL A 58 0.54 -0.12 -1.22
C VAL A 58 1.87 0.38 -0.67
N THR A 59 1.92 1.67 -0.40
CA THR A 59 2.98 2.33 0.35
C THR A 59 2.52 2.50 1.79
N ILE A 60 3.46 2.50 2.73
CA ILE A 60 3.16 2.78 4.13
C ILE A 60 4.09 3.89 4.59
N ASP A 61 3.53 5.09 4.76
CA ASP A 61 4.27 6.31 5.11
C ASP A 61 4.01 6.79 6.54
N SER A 62 3.06 6.16 7.24
CA SER A 62 2.62 6.55 8.57
C SER A 62 2.18 5.37 9.42
N TYR A 63 2.20 5.56 10.75
CA TYR A 63 1.78 4.52 11.68
C TYR A 63 0.29 4.20 11.56
N GLU A 64 -0.56 5.20 11.35
CA GLU A 64 -2.00 4.94 11.22
C GLU A 64 -2.32 4.16 9.94
N GLU A 65 -1.56 4.39 8.86
CA GLU A 65 -1.64 3.59 7.64
C GLU A 65 -1.16 2.16 7.86
N GLN A 66 -0.04 1.95 8.56
CA GLN A 66 0.43 0.61 8.94
C GLN A 66 -0.66 -0.18 9.70
N VAL A 67 -1.34 0.48 10.64
CA VAL A 67 -2.46 -0.11 11.39
C VAL A 67 -3.63 -0.46 10.47
N PHE A 68 -4.01 0.47 9.59
CA PHE A 68 -5.10 0.25 8.65
C PHE A 68 -4.80 -0.89 7.67
N VAL A 69 -3.65 -0.87 7.00
CA VAL A 69 -3.24 -1.88 6.01
C VAL A 69 -3.11 -3.26 6.65
N SER A 70 -2.52 -3.36 7.85
CA SER A 70 -2.44 -4.62 8.61
C SER A 70 -3.81 -5.19 9.00
N ALA A 71 -4.85 -4.37 9.09
CA ALA A 71 -6.19 -4.80 9.40
C ALA A 71 -6.97 -5.31 8.16
N LEU A 72 -6.58 -4.93 6.94
CA LEU A 72 -7.29 -5.27 5.70
C LEU A 72 -7.28 -6.77 5.37
N ASN A 73 -6.23 -7.50 5.76
CA ASN A 73 -6.09 -8.92 5.44
C ASN A 73 -5.66 -9.74 6.66
N LYS A 74 -6.07 -11.01 6.68
CA LYS A 74 -5.64 -12.02 7.68
C LYS A 74 -4.68 -13.06 7.09
N LYS A 75 -4.13 -12.78 5.92
CA LYS A 75 -3.09 -13.57 5.25
C LYS A 75 -1.91 -12.67 4.90
N ASP A 76 -0.75 -13.27 4.68
CA ASP A 76 0.45 -12.56 4.25
C ASP A 76 0.21 -11.84 2.91
N THR A 77 0.74 -10.63 2.79
CA THR A 77 0.37 -9.70 1.71
C THR A 77 1.56 -8.85 1.26
N TRP A 78 1.77 -8.75 -0.05
CA TRP A 78 2.79 -7.89 -0.64
C TRP A 78 2.56 -6.41 -0.34
N LEU A 79 3.68 -5.71 -0.10
CA LEU A 79 3.81 -4.26 -0.05
C LEU A 79 4.51 -3.77 -1.31
N GLY A 80 4.47 -2.47 -1.60
CA GLY A 80 5.27 -1.87 -2.68
C GLY A 80 6.78 -1.75 -2.37
N LEU A 81 7.21 -2.12 -1.17
CA LEU A 81 8.59 -1.99 -0.70
C LEU A 81 9.46 -3.13 -1.24
N ASN A 82 10.60 -2.78 -1.83
CA ASN A 82 11.56 -3.71 -2.43
C ASN A 82 12.98 -3.16 -2.42
N ASP A 83 13.99 -4.01 -2.59
CA ASP A 83 15.39 -3.64 -2.85
C ASP A 83 15.98 -4.36 -4.08
N ILE A 84 15.11 -4.80 -5.01
CA ILE A 84 15.43 -5.52 -6.26
C ILE A 84 16.60 -4.91 -7.06
N GLU A 85 16.73 -3.59 -7.07
CA GLU A 85 17.80 -2.92 -7.83
C GLU A 85 19.16 -2.93 -7.12
N THR A 86 19.18 -2.91 -5.80
CA THR A 86 20.40 -2.84 -5.00
C THR A 86 20.10 -3.38 -3.62
N GLU A 87 20.61 -4.58 -3.35
CA GLU A 87 20.52 -5.26 -2.05
C GLU A 87 20.80 -4.32 -0.88
N GLY A 88 19.93 -4.34 0.13
CA GLY A 88 20.01 -3.50 1.31
C GLY A 88 19.55 -2.05 1.11
N THR A 89 19.20 -1.66 -0.12
CA THR A 89 18.67 -0.32 -0.46
C THR A 89 17.18 -0.38 -0.78
N TRP A 90 16.37 -0.41 0.27
CA TRP A 90 14.92 -0.51 0.20
C TRP A 90 14.24 0.77 -0.28
N LYS A 91 13.31 0.62 -1.22
CA LYS A 91 12.53 1.70 -1.84
C LYS A 91 11.09 1.30 -2.13
N TRP A 92 10.19 2.28 -2.10
CA TRP A 92 8.81 2.09 -2.50
C TRP A 92 8.67 2.11 -4.03
N ALA A 93 7.80 1.26 -4.55
CA ALA A 93 7.51 1.13 -5.98
C ALA A 93 6.89 2.38 -6.61
N ASP A 94 6.23 3.22 -5.82
CA ASP A 94 5.62 4.50 -6.22
C ASP A 94 6.63 5.68 -6.22
N GLY A 95 7.85 5.46 -5.69
CA GLY A 95 8.88 6.48 -5.54
C GLY A 95 8.82 7.29 -4.25
N THR A 96 7.89 6.99 -3.34
CA THR A 96 7.81 7.62 -2.02
C THR A 96 9.09 7.34 -1.21
N ALA A 97 9.55 8.33 -0.45
CA ALA A 97 10.72 8.18 0.40
C ALA A 97 10.43 7.25 1.58
N LEU A 98 11.31 6.28 1.85
CA LEU A 98 11.18 5.38 2.99
C LEU A 98 11.53 6.10 4.31
N THR A 99 10.51 6.61 5.01
CA THR A 99 10.67 7.36 6.27
C THR A 99 10.31 6.55 7.51
N VAL A 100 9.49 5.51 7.37
CA VAL A 100 9.07 4.60 8.44
C VAL A 100 9.45 3.16 8.10
N LYS A 101 9.63 2.32 9.12
CA LYS A 101 10.00 0.91 8.98
C LYS A 101 9.32 0.10 10.07
N TYR A 102 8.67 -1.00 9.69
CA TYR A 102 7.96 -1.90 10.63
C TYR A 102 8.44 -3.35 10.48
N TRP A 103 9.74 -3.54 10.24
CA TRP A 103 10.39 -4.86 10.16
C TRP A 103 10.19 -5.67 11.44
N ILE A 104 9.98 -6.98 11.29
CA ILE A 104 10.12 -7.92 12.39
C ILE A 104 11.55 -7.82 12.93
N MET A 105 11.74 -8.10 14.22
CA MET A 105 13.08 -8.17 14.82
C MET A 105 14.00 -9.07 13.99
N ASN A 106 15.18 -8.53 13.63
CA ASN A 106 16.20 -9.14 12.77
C ASN A 106 15.85 -9.22 11.27
N GLN A 107 14.81 -8.54 10.80
CA GLN A 107 14.49 -8.40 9.38
C GLN A 107 14.89 -7.01 8.83
N PRO A 108 15.10 -6.85 7.51
CA PRO A 108 15.20 -7.90 6.50
C PRO A 108 16.48 -8.74 6.69
N ASP A 109 16.38 -10.06 6.47
CA ASP A 109 17.48 -11.00 6.72
C ASP A 109 18.04 -11.68 5.46
N ASN A 110 17.49 -11.35 4.29
CA ASN A 110 17.84 -11.92 2.99
C ASN A 110 17.93 -13.45 3.06
N GLY A 111 16.90 -14.09 3.61
CA GLY A 111 16.84 -15.54 3.81
C GLY A 111 17.92 -16.09 4.75
N ASN A 112 18.51 -15.25 5.62
CA ASN A 112 19.71 -15.54 6.41
C ASN A 112 20.94 -15.97 5.58
N GLY A 113 21.00 -15.56 4.29
CA GLY A 113 22.04 -16.00 3.36
C GLY A 113 21.98 -17.51 3.06
N ASP A 114 20.82 -18.15 3.29
CA ASP A 114 20.61 -19.55 2.96
C ASP A 114 20.62 -19.72 1.42
N PRO A 115 21.54 -20.53 0.86
CA PRO A 115 21.59 -20.78 -0.59
C PRO A 115 20.30 -21.34 -1.19
N GLN A 116 19.40 -21.90 -0.37
CA GLN A 116 18.07 -22.38 -0.79
C GLN A 116 17.12 -21.24 -1.16
N TYR A 117 17.21 -20.11 -0.47
CA TYR A 117 16.40 -18.92 -0.74
C TYR A 117 17.17 -17.88 -1.56
N GLY A 118 18.50 -18.08 -1.70
CA GLY A 118 19.38 -17.23 -2.49
C GLY A 118 19.51 -15.83 -1.89
N GLU A 119 20.16 -14.92 -2.61
CA GLU A 119 20.02 -13.48 -2.34
C GLU A 119 18.63 -12.98 -2.78
N GLU A 120 17.63 -13.84 -3.03
CA GLU A 120 16.43 -13.50 -3.81
C GLU A 120 15.29 -12.86 -3.00
N ASP A 121 15.49 -12.59 -1.70
CA ASP A 121 14.47 -12.03 -0.82
C ASP A 121 14.35 -10.49 -0.97
N TYR A 122 14.00 -10.02 -2.15
CA TYR A 122 14.01 -8.58 -2.46
C TYR A 122 12.69 -7.84 -2.24
N CYS A 123 11.62 -8.54 -1.84
CA CYS A 123 10.26 -7.98 -1.79
C CYS A 123 9.67 -8.05 -0.39
N ALA A 124 9.16 -6.92 0.11
CA ALA A 124 8.58 -6.86 1.43
C ALA A 124 7.12 -7.31 1.43
N HIS A 125 6.73 -8.01 2.49
CA HIS A 125 5.35 -8.37 2.77
C HIS A 125 5.01 -8.16 4.24
N ILE A 126 3.72 -7.96 4.51
CA ILE A 126 3.18 -8.09 5.88
C ILE A 126 3.08 -9.58 6.21
N ARG A 127 3.61 -9.97 7.36
CA ARG A 127 3.47 -11.29 7.96
C ARG A 127 2.38 -11.27 9.04
N THR A 128 1.35 -12.05 8.82
CA THR A 128 0.20 -12.11 9.72
C THR A 128 0.50 -12.87 11.01
N GLY A 129 -0.20 -12.51 12.09
CA GLY A 129 0.06 -13.05 13.43
C GLY A 129 1.25 -12.41 14.16
N LYS A 130 1.87 -11.37 13.59
CA LYS A 130 2.88 -10.52 14.23
C LYS A 130 2.25 -9.22 14.74
N LYS A 131 2.98 -8.49 15.59
CA LYS A 131 2.55 -7.18 16.10
C LYS A 131 2.55 -6.18 14.94
N THR A 132 1.56 -5.30 14.90
CA THR A 132 1.41 -4.32 13.82
C THR A 132 2.64 -3.44 13.62
N GLU A 133 3.37 -3.14 14.70
CA GLU A 133 4.59 -2.32 14.70
C GLU A 133 5.83 -3.08 14.17
N GLU A 134 5.75 -4.40 14.04
CA GLU A 134 6.87 -5.30 13.78
C GLU A 134 6.38 -6.52 12.96
N ASN A 135 5.88 -6.27 11.75
CA ASN A 135 5.30 -7.32 10.90
C ASN A 135 5.78 -7.35 9.45
N TRP A 136 6.74 -6.52 9.06
CA TRP A 136 7.32 -6.61 7.73
C TRP A 136 8.41 -7.69 7.69
N ASN A 137 8.47 -8.39 6.57
CA ASN A 137 9.44 -9.43 6.27
C ASN A 137 9.78 -9.32 4.79
N ASP A 138 11.04 -9.53 4.44
CA ASP A 138 11.49 -9.70 3.07
C ASP A 138 11.30 -11.14 2.62
N ARG A 139 11.06 -11.34 1.33
CA ARG A 139 10.74 -12.64 0.76
C ARG A 139 10.97 -12.64 -0.73
N SER A 140 11.28 -13.83 -1.26
CA SER A 140 11.39 -14.09 -2.68
C SER A 140 10.19 -13.52 -3.40
N CYS A 141 10.46 -12.61 -4.34
CA CYS A 141 9.45 -11.90 -5.10
C CYS A 141 8.54 -12.84 -5.89
N ASP A 142 8.98 -14.07 -6.16
CA ASP A 142 8.21 -15.12 -6.85
C ASP A 142 7.22 -15.87 -5.93
N ALA A 143 7.28 -15.64 -4.61
CA ALA A 143 6.33 -16.24 -3.68
C ALA A 143 4.89 -15.84 -4.01
N SER A 144 3.94 -16.74 -3.75
CA SER A 144 2.53 -16.50 -4.06
C SER A 144 1.79 -15.92 -2.85
N LEU A 145 1.70 -14.59 -2.78
CA LEU A 145 0.95 -13.86 -1.74
C LEU A 145 -0.16 -13.02 -2.36
N ARG A 146 -1.13 -12.60 -1.53
CA ARG A 146 -2.08 -11.54 -1.94
C ARG A 146 -1.33 -10.21 -2.00
N TRP A 147 -1.93 -9.19 -2.58
CA TRP A 147 -1.37 -7.85 -2.62
C TRP A 147 -2.44 -6.81 -2.29
N ILE A 148 -2.01 -5.61 -1.88
CA ILE A 148 -2.90 -4.46 -1.69
C ILE A 148 -2.46 -3.39 -2.68
N CYS A 149 -3.42 -2.89 -3.46
CA CYS A 149 -3.22 -1.74 -4.32
C CYS A 149 -3.63 -0.47 -3.58
N GLU A 150 -2.96 0.63 -3.87
CA GLU A 150 -3.24 1.96 -3.35
C GLU A 150 -3.28 3.00 -4.47
N LYS A 151 -4.23 3.93 -4.41
CA LYS A 151 -4.22 5.17 -5.21
C LYS A 151 -4.88 6.32 -4.46
N MET A 152 -4.54 7.55 -4.82
CA MET A 152 -5.18 8.74 -4.26
C MET A 152 -6.68 8.79 -4.60
N ALA A 153 -7.49 9.20 -3.62
CA ALA A 153 -8.94 9.36 -3.70
C ALA A 153 -9.38 10.73 -4.26
#